data_AF-A0A836W2F0-F1
#
_entry.id   AF-A0A836W2F0-F1
#
_cell.length_a   1.000
_cell.length_b   1.000
_cell.length_c   1.000
_cell.angle_alpha   90.00
_cell.angle_beta   90.00
_cell.angle_gamma   90.00
#
_symmetry.space_group_name_H-M   'P 1'
#
loop_
_entity.id
_entity.type
_entity.pdbx_description
1 polymer ?
#
loop_
_entity_poly.entity_id
_entity_poly.type
_entity_poly.pdbx_seq_one_letter_code
_entity_poly.pdbx_strand_id
1 'polypeptide(L)' 'LPGYIASRTDKPVIGVPIPAGPLRGVDALLSIVQMPRGIPVASVGIGAAENAALLALRILRVAGKCNG' A
#
# COMPACT_ATOMS: atom_id res chain seq x y z
N LEU A 1 5.44 8.59 -2.47
CA LEU A 1 6.50 7.56 -2.25
C LEU A 1 6.08 6.16 -2.72
N PRO A 2 4.92 5.57 -2.31
CA PRO A 2 4.56 4.19 -2.68
C PRO A 2 4.51 3.95 -4.20
N GLY A 3 3.92 4.87 -4.97
CA GLY A 3 3.85 4.75 -6.43
C GLY A 3 5.20 4.74 -7.14
N TYR A 4 6.18 5.50 -6.63
CA TYR A 4 7.54 5.49 -7.20
C TYR A 4 8.23 4.15 -6.96
N ILE A 5 8.10 3.59 -5.75
CA ILE A 5 8.68 2.27 -5.43
C ILE A 5 8.04 1.20 -6.31
N ALA A 6 6.71 1.23 -6.48
CA ALA A 6 6.00 0.29 -7.34
C ALA A 6 6.43 0.37 -8.81
N SER A 7 6.88 1.53 -9.30
CA SER A 7 7.42 1.66 -10.67
C SER A 7 8.80 1.01 -10.87
N ARG A 8 9.46 0.61 -9.78
CA ARG A 8 10.85 0.11 -9.78
C ARG A 8 10.96 -1.35 -9.36
N THR A 9 9.85 -2.01 -9.04
CA THR A 9 9.86 -3.41 -8.61
C THR A 9 8.59 -4.14 -9.02
N ASP A 10 8.73 -5.40 -9.40
CA ASP A 10 7.60 -6.31 -9.63
C ASP A 10 7.06 -6.93 -8.33
N LYS A 11 7.69 -6.64 -7.19
CA LYS A 11 7.20 -7.08 -5.88
C LYS A 11 5.95 -6.27 -5.49
N PRO A 12 4.99 -6.88 -4.78
CA PRO A 12 3.82 -6.14 -4.31
C PRO A 12 4.21 -5.01 -3.36
N VAL A 13 3.69 -3.81 -3.62
CA VAL A 13 3.89 -2.62 -2.77
C VAL A 13 2.57 -2.26 -2.11
N ILE A 14 2.61 -2.10 -0.78
CA ILE A 14 1.47 -1.68 0.03
C ILE A 14 1.67 -0.22 0.44
N GLY A 15 0.72 0.65 0.10
CA GLY A 15 0.72 2.06 0.47
C GLY A 15 -0.19 2.33 1.66
N VAL A 16 0.35 3.04 2.67
CA VAL A 16 -0.42 3.53 3.82
C VAL A 16 -0.57 5.05 3.68
N PRO A 17 -1.78 5.56 3.44
CA PRO A 17 -2.01 7.00 3.44
C PRO A 17 -1.85 7.56 4.84
N ILE A 18 -1.02 8.58 5.01
CA ILE A 18 -0.78 9.20 6.32
C ILE A 18 -1.86 10.27 6.57
N PRO A 19 -2.52 10.27 7.75
CA PRO A 19 -3.48 11.31 8.11
C PRO A 19 -2.76 12.63 8.42
N ALA A 20 -2.35 13.34 7.39
CA ALA A 20 -1.63 14.61 7.49
C ALA A 20 -2.37 15.72 6.73
N GLY A 21 -2.03 16.97 7.07
CA GLY A 21 -2.46 18.15 6.35
C GLY A 21 -3.95 18.51 6.48
N PRO A 22 -4.39 19.53 5.72
CA PRO A 22 -5.75 20.09 5.81
C PRO A 22 -6.85 19.10 5.43
N LEU A 23 -6.53 18.13 4.56
CA LEU A 23 -7.48 17.14 4.04
C LEU A 23 -7.46 15.82 4.82
N ARG A 24 -6.82 15.80 6.00
CA ARG A 24 -6.79 14.64 6.92
C ARG A 24 -6.37 13.33 6.22
N GLY A 25 -5.46 13.40 5.25
CA GLY A 25 -4.94 12.25 4.49
C GLY A 25 -5.79 11.80 3.30
N VAL A 26 -6.86 12.51 2.91
CA VAL A 26 -7.60 12.22 1.67
C VAL A 26 -6.74 12.49 0.43
N ASP A 27 -5.95 13.56 0.48
CA ASP A 27 -4.89 13.86 -0.50
C ASP A 27 -3.87 12.72 -0.60
N ALA A 28 -3.39 12.24 0.56
CA ALA A 28 -2.48 11.10 0.60
C ALA A 28 -3.13 9.84 0.00
N LEU A 29 -4.40 9.56 0.33
CA LEU A 29 -5.14 8.41 -0.19
C LEU A 29 -5.25 8.47 -1.71
N LEU A 30 -5.70 9.60 -2.26
CA LEU A 30 -5.86 9.78 -3.70
C LEU A 30 -4.51 9.66 -4.42
N SER A 31 -3.43 10.21 -3.85
CA SER A 31 -2.08 10.09 -4.43
C SER A 31 -1.51 8.67 -4.44
N ILE A 32 -2.07 7.76 -3.63
CA ILE A 32 -1.63 6.35 -3.54
C ILE A 32 -2.54 5.43 -4.36
N VAL A 33 -3.86 5.63 -4.31
CA VAL A 33 -4.82 4.71 -4.94
C VAL A 33 -5.01 4.96 -6.44
N GLN A 34 -4.82 6.20 -6.90
CA GLN A 34 -5.04 6.60 -8.30
C GLN A 34 -3.82 6.28 -9.18
N MET A 35 -3.30 5.06 -9.08
CA MET A 35 -2.15 4.65 -9.89
C MET A 35 -2.55 4.35 -11.34
N PRO A 36 -1.72 4.72 -12.34
CA PRO A 36 -1.95 4.38 -13.73
C PRO A 36 -1.81 2.87 -13.97
N ARG A 37 -2.37 2.40 -15.09
CA ARG A 37 -2.24 1.00 -15.51
C ARG A 37 -0.78 0.59 -15.62
N GLY A 38 -0.48 -0.64 -15.17
CA GLY A 38 0.86 -1.22 -15.21
C GLY A 38 1.71 -0.96 -13.96
N ILE A 39 1.30 -0.09 -13.04
CA ILE A 39 2.04 0.20 -11.79
C ILE A 39 1.11 0.03 -10.58
N PRO A 40 0.74 -1.21 -10.22
CA PRO A 40 -0.24 -1.46 -9.16
C PRO A 40 0.34 -1.14 -7.76
N VAL A 41 -0.50 -0.54 -6.91
CA VAL A 41 -0.23 -0.35 -5.47
C VAL A 41 -1.43 -0.83 -4.68
N ALA A 42 -1.21 -1.65 -3.65
CA ALA A 42 -2.25 -2.02 -2.72
C ALA A 42 -2.41 -0.92 -1.66
N SER A 43 -3.50 -0.15 -1.72
CA SER A 43 -3.77 0.87 -0.69
C SER A 43 -4.60 0.29 0.45
N VAL A 44 -4.26 0.68 1.68
CA VAL A 44 -5.10 0.45 2.87
C VAL A 44 -5.80 1.75 3.29
N GLY A 45 -6.60 1.69 4.37
CA GLY A 45 -7.24 2.87 4.94
C GLY A 45 -6.23 3.91 5.46
N ILE A 46 -6.66 5.17 5.54
CA ILE A 46 -5.84 6.27 6.08
C ILE A 46 -5.40 5.93 7.51
N GLY A 47 -4.11 6.00 7.79
CA GLY A 47 -3.51 5.71 9.09
C GLY A 47 -3.49 4.21 9.48
N ALA A 48 -3.98 3.32 8.62
CA ALA A 48 -4.17 1.91 8.95
C ALA A 48 -2.90 1.06 8.73
N ALA A 49 -1.80 1.42 9.40
CA ALA A 49 -0.52 0.71 9.26
C ALA A 49 -0.60 -0.77 9.66
N GLU A 50 -1.40 -1.10 10.68
CA GLU A 50 -1.64 -2.48 11.11
C GLU A 50 -2.28 -3.32 10.00
N ASN A 51 -3.25 -2.76 9.27
CA ASN A 51 -3.86 -3.43 8.13
C ASN A 51 -2.86 -3.67 6.99
N ALA A 52 -1.89 -2.78 6.79
CA ALA A 52 -0.83 -3.01 5.82
C ALA A 52 0.07 -4.19 6.22
N ALA A 53 0.42 -4.31 7.51
CA ALA A 53 1.17 -5.46 8.01
C ALA A 53 0.38 -6.77 7.88
N LEU A 54 -0.90 -6.76 8.22
CA LEU A 54 -1.79 -7.93 8.05
C LEU A 54 -1.94 -8.32 6.57
N LEU A 55 -2.04 -7.35 5.66
CA LEU A 55 -2.08 -7.61 4.22
C LEU A 55 -0.77 -8.22 3.73
N ALA A 56 0.38 -7.71 4.19
CA ALA A 56 1.68 -8.29 3.87
C ALA A 56 1.77 -9.76 4.35
N LEU A 57 1.32 -10.05 5.58
CA LEU A 57 1.25 -11.42 6.09
C LEU A 57 0.34 -12.32 5.23
N ARG A 58 -0.81 -11.82 4.79
CA ARG A 58 -1.72 -12.57 3.90
C ARG A 58 -1.05 -12.88 2.55
N ILE A 59 -0.35 -11.91 1.96
CA ILE A 59 0.41 -12.10 0.71
C ILE A 59 1.50 -13.16 0.91
N LEU A 60 2.26 -13.09 2.01
CA LEU A 60 3.32 -14.06 2.30
C LEU A 60 2.77 -15.47 2.54
N ARG A 61 1.64 -15.61 3.22
CA ARG A 61 0.96 -16.90 3.42
C ARG A 61 0.51 -17.51 2.11
N VAL A 62 -0.15 -16.74 1.24
CA VAL A 62 -0.58 -17.22 -0.09
C VAL A 62 0.64 -17.55 -0.97
N ALA A 63 1.75 -16.83 -0.81
CA ALA A 63 2.99 -17.10 -1.53
C ALA A 63 3.81 -18.27 -0.93
N GLY A 64 3.35 -18.92 0.15
CA GLY A 64 4.07 -20.01 0.82
C GLY A 64 5.36 -19.59 1.53
N LYS A 65 5.52 -18.30 1.84
CA LYS A 65 6.74 -17.72 2.44
C LYS A 65 6.65 -17.52 3.96
N CYS A 66 5.48 -17.72 4.56
CA CYS A 66 5.30 -17.76 6.00
C CYS A 66 4.32 -18.88 6.35
N ASN A 67 4.81 -19.94 6.98
CA ASN A 67 3.97 -20.92 7.68
C ASN A 67 3.81 -20.41 9.12
N GLY A 68 2.58 -20.48 9.64
CA GLY A 68 2.29 -20.15 11.03
C GLY A 68 2.97 -21.12 11.98
#